data_AF-A0A9Q9HAH0-F1
#
_entry.id   AF-A0A9Q9HAH0-F1
#
_cell.length_a   1.000
_cell.length_b   1.000
_cell.length_c   1.000
_cell.angle_alpha   90.00
_cell.angle_beta   90.00
_cell.angle_gamma   90.00
#
_symmetry.space_group_name_H-M   'P 1'
#
loop_
_entity.id
_entity.type
_entity.pdbx_description
1 polymer ?
#
loop_
_entity_poly.entity_id
_entity_poly.type
_entity_poly.pdbx_seq_one_letter_code
_entity_poly.pdbx_strand_id
1 'polypeptide(L)'
;MAKMDKDPVDDLELETFFQAGRAATIAPSDRLVAAILQDAQTHQPSSPVLTPTSRPKSFWQELLSQIGGWPALAGMATATVAGLWIGFAAPDELEMLSGGLVLAGDYTTAEILYAPEDLSPSYFSEDLMLAEEG
;
A
#
# COMPACT_ATOMS: atom_id res chain seq x y z
N MET A 1 -32.75 -13.87 -29.55
CA MET A 1 -32.24 -12.85 -28.62
C MET A 1 -33.42 -12.03 -28.13
N ALA A 2 -33.92 -12.33 -26.93
CA ALA A 2 -35.03 -11.58 -26.32
C ALA A 2 -34.48 -10.25 -25.79
N LYS A 3 -35.05 -9.15 -26.27
CA LYS A 3 -34.76 -7.80 -25.79
C LYS A 3 -35.58 -7.62 -24.52
N MET A 4 -34.90 -7.50 -23.38
CA MET A 4 -35.52 -7.15 -22.10
C MET A 4 -36.08 -5.74 -22.25
N ASP A 5 -37.40 -5.64 -22.39
CA ASP A 5 -38.10 -4.36 -22.29
C ASP A 5 -38.03 -3.95 -20.81
N LYS A 6 -37.47 -2.78 -20.55
CA LYS A 6 -37.26 -2.28 -19.20
C LYS A 6 -38.10 -1.02 -19.11
N ASP A 7 -39.39 -1.21 -18.87
CA ASP A 7 -40.31 -0.12 -18.55
C ASP A 7 -39.73 0.65 -17.35
N PRO A 8 -39.41 1.95 -17.49
CA PRO A 8 -38.97 2.75 -16.36
C PRO A 8 -40.19 2.91 -15.44
N VAL A 9 -40.18 2.19 -14.32
CA VAL A 9 -41.17 2.37 -13.26
C VAL A 9 -41.20 3.86 -12.90
N ASP A 10 -42.37 4.48 -13.00
CA ASP A 10 -42.58 5.90 -12.74
C ASP A 10 -42.24 6.22 -11.27
N ASP A 11 -41.59 7.36 -11.02
CA ASP A 11 -41.16 7.76 -9.66
C ASP A 11 -42.36 7.82 -8.69
N LEU A 12 -43.55 8.15 -9.21
CA LEU A 12 -44.79 8.21 -8.46
C LEU A 12 -45.30 6.82 -8.03
N GLU A 13 -45.06 5.81 -8.87
CA GLU A 13 -45.37 4.41 -8.56
C GLU A 13 -44.41 3.88 -7.49
N LEU A 14 -43.11 4.22 -7.58
CA LEU A 14 -42.12 3.90 -6.55
C LEU A 14 -42.44 4.52 -5.20
N GLU A 15 -42.84 5.79 -5.17
CA GLU A 15 -43.25 6.46 -3.92
C GLU A 15 -44.44 5.77 -3.27
N THR A 16 -45.38 5.26 -4.07
CA THR A 16 -46.53 4.48 -3.58
C THR A 16 -46.08 3.19 -2.89
N PHE A 17 -45.12 2.45 -3.48
CA PHE A 17 -44.54 1.26 -2.86
C PHE A 17 -43.77 1.58 -1.57
N PHE A 18 -42.99 2.67 -1.54
CA PHE A 18 -42.27 3.08 -0.32
C PHE A 18 -43.20 3.56 0.79
N GLN A 19 -44.32 4.21 0.45
CA GLN A 19 -45.35 4.58 1.42
C GLN A 19 -45.98 3.34 2.05
N ALA A 20 -46.33 2.34 1.25
CA ALA A 20 -46.84 1.06 1.73
C ALA A 20 -45.82 0.33 2.64
N GLY A 21 -44.54 0.32 2.26
CA GLY A 21 -43.46 -0.27 3.06
C GLY A 21 -43.26 0.39 4.42
N ARG A 22 -43.32 1.73 4.49
CA ARG A 22 -43.25 2.48 5.76
C ARG A 22 -44.45 2.20 6.67
N ALA A 23 -45.65 2.08 6.10
CA ALA A 23 -46.85 1.76 6.86
C ALA A 23 -46.82 0.34 7.46
N ALA A 24 -46.08 -0.58 6.83
CA ALA A 24 -45.93 -1.97 7.26
C ALA A 24 -44.70 -2.23 8.14
N THR A 25 -44.16 -1.21 8.82
CA THR A 25 -42.95 -1.38 9.63
C THR A 25 -43.23 -2.25 10.85
N ILE A 26 -42.67 -3.45 10.88
CA ILE A 26 -42.70 -4.35 12.03
C ILE A 26 -41.65 -3.86 13.04
N ALA A 27 -42.07 -3.65 14.29
CA ALA A 27 -41.14 -3.31 15.35
C ALA A 27 -40.14 -4.47 15.55
N PRO A 28 -38.83 -4.19 15.65
CA PRO A 28 -37.84 -5.23 15.92
C PRO A 28 -38.11 -5.86 17.30
N SER A 29 -37.86 -7.16 17.43
CA SER A 29 -38.02 -7.84 18.72
C SER A 29 -37.06 -7.26 19.78
N ASP A 30 -37.50 -7.16 21.03
CA ASP A 30 -36.67 -6.66 22.14
C ASP A 30 -35.33 -7.40 22.29
N ARG A 31 -35.33 -8.71 22.02
CA ARG A 31 -34.11 -9.53 22.03
C ARG A 31 -33.07 -9.04 21.01
N LEU A 32 -33.52 -8.69 19.81
CA LEU A 32 -32.64 -8.18 18.75
C LEU A 32 -32.06 -6.82 19.14
N VAL A 33 -32.90 -5.92 19.68
CA VAL A 33 -32.46 -4.61 20.15
C VAL A 33 -31.43 -4.76 21.27
N ALA A 34 -31.68 -5.63 22.25
CA ALA A 34 -30.74 -5.91 23.32
C ALA A 34 -29.41 -6.48 22.80
N ALA A 35 -29.45 -7.39 21.81
CA ALA A 35 -28.24 -7.93 21.19
C ALA A 35 -27.44 -6.85 20.45
N ILE A 36 -28.10 -5.97 19.69
CA ILE A 36 -27.45 -4.83 19.00
C ILE A 36 -26.82 -3.88 20.02
N LEU A 37 -27.52 -3.55 21.10
CA LEU A 37 -26.99 -2.68 22.14
C LEU A 37 -25.79 -3.29 22.87
N GLN A 38 -25.80 -4.60 23.09
CA GLN A 38 -24.67 -5.33 23.66
C GLN A 38 -23.46 -5.29 22.71
N ASP A 39 -23.67 -5.60 21.42
CA ASP A 39 -22.63 -5.57 20.40
C ASP A 39 -22.03 -4.17 20.23
N ALA A 40 -22.89 -3.16 20.15
CA ALA A 40 -22.47 -1.75 20.09
C ALA A 40 -21.64 -1.35 21.30
N GLN A 41 -21.95 -1.81 22.51
CA GLN A 41 -21.13 -1.54 23.70
C GLN A 41 -19.73 -2.17 23.59
N THR A 42 -19.59 -3.32 22.94
CA THR A 42 -18.27 -3.95 22.75
C THR A 42 -17.41 -3.23 21.71
N HIS A 43 -18.04 -2.58 20.74
CA HIS A 43 -17.37 -1.86 19.65
C HIS A 43 -17.36 -0.34 19.82
N GLN A 44 -17.95 0.18 20.90
CA GLN A 44 -17.83 1.59 21.21
C GLN A 44 -16.36 1.89 21.47
N PRO A 45 -15.73 2.79 20.68
CA PRO A 45 -14.39 3.23 21.01
C PRO A 45 -14.46 3.78 22.41
N SER A 46 -13.59 3.28 23.29
CA SER A 46 -13.43 3.89 24.61
C SER A 46 -13.09 5.34 24.34
N SER A 47 -14.05 6.25 24.55
CA SER A 47 -13.77 7.69 24.51
C SER A 47 -12.56 7.82 25.40
N PRO A 48 -11.41 8.31 24.90
CA PRO A 48 -10.25 8.45 25.76
C PRO A 48 -10.76 9.29 26.92
N VAL A 49 -10.78 8.69 28.11
CA VAL A 49 -10.99 9.46 29.33
C VAL A 49 -9.92 10.52 29.21
N LEU A 50 -10.34 11.76 28.98
CA LEU A 50 -9.46 12.91 28.97
C LEU A 50 -9.03 13.08 30.42
N THR A 51 -8.26 12.14 30.97
CA THR A 51 -7.37 12.44 32.07
C THR A 51 -6.49 13.55 31.50
N PRO A 52 -6.50 14.76 32.07
CA PRO A 52 -5.62 15.82 31.62
C PRO A 52 -4.20 15.45 32.04
N THR A 53 -3.60 14.49 31.34
CA THR A 53 -2.15 14.38 31.31
C THR A 53 -1.71 15.46 30.33
N SER A 54 -1.54 16.66 30.87
CA SER A 54 -0.82 17.73 30.19
C SER A 54 0.65 17.33 30.14
N ARG A 55 0.95 16.29 29.36
CA ARG A 55 2.29 16.10 28.84
C ARG A 55 2.35 16.89 27.55
N PRO A 56 3.38 17.72 27.35
CA PRO A 56 3.56 18.37 26.06
C PRO A 56 3.63 17.27 25.01
N LYS A 57 2.61 17.22 24.14
CA LYS A 57 2.61 16.32 22.99
C LYS A 57 3.79 16.73 22.12
N SER A 58 4.61 15.76 21.75
CA SER A 58 5.69 16.02 20.80
C SER A 58 5.07 16.50 19.48
N PHE A 59 5.69 17.49 18.82
CA PHE A 59 5.26 17.98 17.50
C PHE A 59 4.98 16.84 16.51
N TRP A 60 5.80 15.79 16.55
CA TRP A 60 5.62 14.59 15.73
C TRP A 60 4.35 13.78 16.05
N GLN A 61 3.95 13.71 17.31
CA GLN A 61 2.71 13.02 17.71
C GLN A 61 1.48 13.80 17.26
N GLU A 62 1.55 15.13 17.27
CA GLU A 62 0.47 15.99 16.81
C GLU A 62 0.31 15.88 15.28
N LEU A 63 1.42 15.91 14.54
CA LEU A 63 1.41 15.69 13.09
C LEU A 63 0.88 14.30 12.72
N LEU A 64 1.32 13.25 13.42
CA LEU A 64 0.81 11.89 13.20
C LEU A 64 -0.68 11.78 13.54
N SER A 65 -1.15 12.46 14.59
CA SER A 65 -2.58 12.46 14.93
C SER A 65 -3.45 13.12 13.87
N GLN A 66 -2.94 14.13 13.16
CA GLN A 66 -3.64 14.79 12.05
C GLN A 66 -3.74 13.91 10.80
N ILE A 67 -2.77 13.01 10.59
CA ILE A 67 -2.71 12.12 9.42
C ILE A 67 -3.51 10.81 9.64
N GLY A 68 -3.99 10.55 10.86
CA GLY A 68 -4.76 9.33 11.21
C GLY A 68 -4.06 8.37 12.16
N GLY A 69 -2.95 8.81 12.77
CA GLY A 69 -2.22 8.08 13.80
C GLY A 69 -1.34 6.96 13.26
N TRP A 70 -1.00 6.01 14.14
CA TRP A 70 -0.16 4.86 13.81
C TRP A 70 -0.67 3.98 12.66
N PRO A 71 -1.99 3.69 12.53
CA PRO A 71 -2.49 2.90 11.41
C PRO A 71 -2.24 3.55 10.05
N ALA A 72 -2.42 4.88 9.96
CA ALA A 72 -2.15 5.62 8.74
C ALA A 72 -0.65 5.59 8.36
N LEU A 73 0.24 5.74 9.35
CA LEU A 73 1.68 5.67 9.13
C LEU A 73 2.12 4.27 8.68
N ALA A 74 1.57 3.21 9.27
CA ALA A 74 1.84 1.83 8.88
C ALA A 74 1.36 1.53 7.45
N GLY A 75 0.17 2.05 7.08
CA GLY A 75 -0.35 1.96 5.71
C GLY A 75 0.55 2.67 4.70
N MET A 76 0.99 3.90 5.02
CA MET A 76 1.91 4.66 4.19
C MET A 76 3.25 3.94 4.00
N ALA A 77 3.83 3.38 5.07
CA ALA A 77 5.06 2.60 4.99
C ALA A 77 4.88 1.33 4.16
N THR A 78 3.74 0.65 4.28
CA THR A 78 3.46 -0.54 3.47
C THR A 78 3.28 -0.17 1.99
N ALA A 79 2.62 0.95 1.70
CA ALA A 79 2.45 1.46 0.34
C ALA A 79 3.78 1.86 -0.31
N THR A 80 4.73 2.45 0.43
CA THR A 80 6.06 2.75 -0.11
C THR A 80 6.86 1.48 -0.40
N VAL A 81 6.84 0.49 0.51
CA VAL A 81 7.49 -0.80 0.28
C VAL A 81 6.87 -1.53 -0.92
N ALA A 82 5.55 -1.53 -1.03
CA ALA A 82 4.85 -2.12 -2.18
C ALA A 82 5.17 -1.38 -3.48
N GLY A 83 5.26 -0.05 -3.46
CA GLY A 83 5.68 0.75 -4.61
C GLY A 83 7.12 0.44 -5.05
N LEU A 84 8.05 0.30 -4.10
CA LEU A 84 9.42 -0.12 -4.38
C LEU A 84 9.48 -1.53 -4.98
N TRP A 85 8.71 -2.47 -4.42
CA TRP A 85 8.62 -3.83 -4.95
C TRP A 85 8.14 -3.85 -6.40
N ILE A 86 7.04 -3.13 -6.68
CA ILE A 86 6.45 -3.06 -8.03
C ILE A 86 7.42 -2.38 -9.00
N GLY A 87 8.07 -1.30 -8.60
CA GLY A 87 9.03 -0.58 -9.44
C GLY A 87 10.29 -1.39 -9.76
N PHE A 88 10.75 -2.24 -8.83
CA PHE A 88 11.91 -3.09 -9.05
C PHE A 88 11.59 -4.36 -9.86
N ALA A 89 10.37 -4.90 -9.76
CA ALA A 89 10.02 -6.18 -10.38
C ALA A 89 9.83 -6.13 -11.91
N ALA A 90 9.71 -4.94 -12.52
CA ALA A 90 9.41 -4.78 -13.95
C ALA A 90 10.40 -3.84 -14.69
N PRO A 91 11.72 -4.11 -14.70
CA PRO A 91 12.68 -3.25 -15.38
C PRO A 91 12.49 -3.24 -16.92
N ASP A 92 12.32 -4.42 -17.55
CA ASP A 92 12.23 -4.54 -19.01
C ASP A 92 10.96 -3.90 -19.61
N GLU A 93 9.83 -4.02 -18.89
CA GLU A 93 8.54 -3.46 -19.33
C GLU A 93 8.54 -1.92 -19.26
N LEU A 94 9.23 -1.36 -18.26
CA LEU A 94 9.42 0.09 -18.11
C LEU A 94 10.38 0.65 -19.17
N GLU A 95 11.39 -0.11 -19.60
CA GLU A 95 12.29 0.27 -20.71
C GLU A 95 11.53 0.35 -22.04
N MET A 96 10.71 -0.67 -22.33
CA MET A 96 9.90 -0.73 -23.53
C MET A 96 8.84 0.38 -23.58
N LEU A 97 8.15 0.66 -22.46
CA LEU A 97 7.12 1.71 -22.38
C LEU A 97 7.70 3.13 -22.38
N SER A 98 8.88 3.33 -21.80
CA SER A 98 9.56 4.63 -21.79
C SER A 98 10.34 4.93 -23.08
N GLY A 99 10.38 3.98 -24.03
CA GLY A 99 11.17 4.11 -25.25
C GLY A 99 12.67 4.23 -24.98
N GLY A 100 13.15 3.62 -23.90
CA GLY A 100 14.53 3.73 -23.43
C GLY A 100 14.89 5.06 -22.75
N LEU A 101 13.95 6.01 -22.60
CA LEU A 101 14.26 7.36 -22.07
C LEU A 101 14.46 7.40 -20.55
N VAL A 102 13.68 6.62 -19.80
CA VAL A 102 13.79 6.53 -18.34
C VAL A 102 14.99 5.67 -17.94
N LEU A 103 15.30 4.68 -18.78
CA LEU A 103 16.44 3.80 -18.64
C LEU A 103 17.62 4.17 -19.60
N ALA A 104 17.83 5.44 -19.95
CA ALA A 104 18.97 5.90 -20.76
C ALA A 104 20.23 6.26 -19.93
N GLY A 105 20.32 5.79 -18.68
CA GLY A 105 21.38 6.14 -17.76
C GLY A 105 22.23 4.92 -17.44
N ASP A 106 23.24 4.65 -18.27
CA ASP A 106 24.46 3.87 -18.01
C ASP A 106 24.41 2.83 -16.86
N TYR A 107 23.40 1.95 -16.81
CA TYR A 107 23.64 0.58 -16.35
C TYR A 107 24.30 -0.08 -17.54
N THR A 108 25.60 0.18 -17.67
CA THR A 108 26.45 -0.95 -17.99
C THR A 108 26.03 -2.02 -17.00
N THR A 109 25.45 -3.11 -17.52
CA THR A 109 25.65 -4.40 -16.91
C THR A 109 27.16 -4.46 -16.77
N ALA A 110 27.67 -4.11 -15.60
CA ALA A 110 28.97 -4.55 -15.20
C ALA A 110 28.77 -6.07 -15.10
N GLU A 111 28.82 -6.76 -16.24
CA GLU A 111 29.54 -8.01 -16.27
C GLU A 111 30.88 -7.62 -15.68
N ILE A 112 31.00 -7.81 -14.36
CA ILE A 112 32.28 -7.89 -13.68
C ILE A 112 32.87 -9.19 -14.20
N LEU A 113 33.24 -9.18 -15.48
CA LEU A 113 34.08 -10.16 -16.10
C LEU A 113 35.45 -9.81 -15.57
N TYR A 114 35.78 -10.37 -14.41
CA TYR A 114 37.15 -10.41 -13.95
C TYR A 114 37.97 -10.99 -15.10
N ALA A 115 38.75 -10.13 -15.74
CA ALA A 115 39.65 -10.59 -16.77
C ALA A 115 40.60 -11.61 -16.11
N PRO A 116 40.90 -12.75 -16.76
CA PRO A 116 41.73 -13.79 -16.16
C PRO A 116 43.12 -13.26 -15.75
N GLU A 117 43.59 -12.17 -16.36
CA GLU A 117 44.81 -11.47 -15.92
C GLU A 117 44.71 -10.86 -14.50
N ASP A 118 43.53 -10.42 -14.05
CA ASP A 118 43.29 -9.82 -12.73
C ASP A 118 43.21 -10.88 -11.61
N LEU A 119 43.04 -12.15 -11.99
CA LEU A 119 43.08 -13.31 -11.09
C LEU A 119 44.46 -13.96 -11.01
N SER A 120 45.42 -13.50 -11.82
CA SER A 120 46.77 -14.03 -11.76
C SER A 120 47.52 -13.44 -10.56
N PRO A 121 48.06 -14.27 -9.65
CA PRO A 121 48.90 -13.77 -8.57
C PRO A 121 50.10 -13.02 -9.16
N SER A 122 50.44 -11.86 -8.60
CA SER A 122 51.57 -11.00 -9.03
C SER A 122 52.97 -11.65 -8.95
N TYR A 123 53.06 -12.94 -8.62
CA TYR A 123 54.28 -13.74 -8.69
C TYR A 123 54.58 -14.28 -10.10
N PHE A 124 53.63 -14.15 -11.05
CA PHE A 124 53.81 -14.59 -12.44
C PHE A 124 54.30 -13.49 -13.38
N SER A 125 54.55 -12.26 -12.90
CA SER A 125 55.18 -11.24 -13.73
C SER A 125 56.62 -11.65 -14.03
N GLU A 126 56.99 -11.59 -15.31
CA GLU A 126 58.35 -11.88 -15.82
C GLU A 126 59.45 -11.00 -15.18
N ASP A 127 59.07 -9.98 -14.39
CA ASP A 127 60.00 -9.13 -13.63
C ASP A 127 60.80 -9.87 -12.55
N LEU A 128 60.30 -11.00 -12.02
CA LEU A 128 61.07 -11.77 -11.02
C LEU A 128 62.16 -12.65 -11.66
N MET A 129 62.14 -12.85 -12.98
CA MET A 129 63.15 -13.63 -13.70
C MET A 129 64.33 -12.80 -14.21
N LEU A 130 64.28 -11.47 -14.07
CA LEU A 130 65.35 -10.56 -14.51
C LEU A 130 66.22 -10.00 -13.38
N ALA A 131 66.01 -10.42 -12.13
CA ALA A 131 66.79 -9.96 -10.97
C ALA A 131 67.90 -10.93 -10.52
N GLU A 132 68.06 -12.07 -11.19
CA GLU A 132 69.09 -13.09 -10.88
C GLU A 132 69.84 -13.51 -12.15
N GLU A 133 70.50 -12.56 -12.83
CA GLU A 133 71.72 -12.83 -13.60
C GLU A 133 72.34 -11.50 -14.11
N GLY A 134 73.48 -11.10 -13.53
CA GLY A 134 74.41 -10.13 -14.12
C GLY A 134 74.66 -8.85 -13.32
#